data_AF-A0A958MCM0-F1
#
_entry.id   AF-A0A958MCM0-F1
#
_cell.length_a   1.000
_cell.length_b   1.000
_cell.length_c   1.000
_cell.angle_alpha   90.00
_cell.angle_beta   90.00
_cell.angle_gamma   90.00
#
_symmetry.space_group_name_H-M   'P 1'
#
loop_
_entity.id
_entity.type
_entity.pdbx_description
1 polymer ?
#
loop_
_entity_poly.entity_id
_entity_poly.type
_entity_poly.pdbx_seq_one_letter_code
_entity_poly.pdbx_strand_id
1 'polypeptide(L)'
;SSNTFREYRMAMYNYHRLGLDRMEKNAVAAKTTIIGSIELLARLVTRRPNALLLQAFFDAKNSEIKAVFSGGPKVDVVRLKNSLNKASPFYGNVWNEINY
;
A
#
# COMPACT_ATOMS: atom_id res chain seq x y z
N SER A 1 -4.56 6.13 21.83
CA SER A 1 -4.14 4.85 21.22
C SER A 1 -5.21 4.16 20.37
N SER A 2 -6.52 4.45 20.54
CA SER A 2 -7.60 3.81 19.75
C SER A 2 -7.65 4.22 18.28
N ASN A 3 -7.24 5.44 17.95
CA ASN A 3 -7.38 5.97 16.59
C ASN A 3 -6.43 5.30 15.58
N THR A 4 -5.18 5.01 15.97
CA THR A 4 -4.20 4.34 15.10
C THR A 4 -4.64 2.94 14.70
N PHE A 5 -5.20 2.15 15.62
CA PHE A 5 -5.73 0.83 15.29
C PHE A 5 -6.95 0.90 14.37
N ARG A 6 -7.81 1.90 14.56
CA ARG A 6 -8.96 2.12 13.66
C ARG A 6 -8.51 2.48 12.25
N GLU A 7 -7.57 3.42 12.12
CA GLU A 7 -6.98 3.82 10.84
C GLU A 7 -6.27 2.64 10.17
N TYR A 8 -5.53 1.81 10.92
CA TYR A 8 -4.91 0.61 10.37
C TYR A 8 -5.96 -0.37 9.83
N ARG A 9 -7.01 -0.69 10.61
CA ARG A 9 -8.09 -1.58 10.15
C ARG A 9 -8.80 -1.03 8.91
N MET A 10 -8.98 0.28 8.83
CA MET A 10 -9.55 0.94 7.65
C MET A 10 -8.64 0.77 6.44
N ALA A 11 -7.32 0.96 6.59
CA ALA A 11 -6.35 0.70 5.53
C ALA A 11 -6.41 -0.76 5.06
N MET A 12 -6.50 -1.72 6.00
CA MET A 12 -6.60 -3.14 5.66
C MET A 12 -7.88 -3.47 4.91
N TYR A 13 -9.02 -2.94 5.36
CA TYR A 13 -10.31 -3.14 4.71
C TYR A 13 -10.28 -2.57 3.29
N ASN A 14 -9.81 -1.34 3.13
CA ASN A 14 -9.73 -0.69 1.82
C ASN A 14 -8.78 -1.43 0.88
N TYR A 15 -7.59 -1.81 1.36
CA TYR A 15 -6.59 -2.51 0.57
C TYR A 15 -7.11 -3.84 0.03
N HIS A 16 -7.70 -4.68 0.90
CA HIS A 16 -8.14 -6.02 0.50
C HIS A 16 -9.53 -6.01 -0.15
N ARG A 17 -10.55 -5.47 0.54
CA ARG A 17 -11.95 -5.61 0.14
C ARG A 17 -12.38 -4.61 -0.94
N LEU A 18 -11.83 -3.41 -0.91
CA LEU A 18 -12.17 -2.36 -1.89
C LEU A 18 -11.10 -2.21 -2.99
N GLY A 19 -9.90 -2.72 -2.75
CA GLY A 19 -8.80 -2.82 -3.69
C GLY A 19 -8.78 -4.18 -4.38
N LEU A 20 -8.10 -5.15 -3.79
CA LEU A 20 -7.84 -6.47 -4.40
C LEU A 20 -9.11 -7.17 -4.91
N ASP A 21 -10.14 -7.30 -4.07
CA ASP A 21 -11.40 -7.96 -4.44
C ASP A 21 -12.18 -7.22 -5.56
N ARG A 22 -11.83 -5.96 -5.84
CA ARG A 22 -12.48 -5.15 -6.88
C ARG A 22 -11.68 -5.10 -8.18
N MET A 23 -10.49 -5.70 -8.22
CA MET A 23 -9.62 -5.71 -9.40
C MET A 23 -10.31 -6.27 -10.64
N GLU A 24 -11.11 -7.34 -10.49
CA GLU A 24 -11.82 -7.98 -11.61
C GLU A 24 -12.88 -7.06 -12.24
N LYS A 25 -13.45 -6.14 -11.46
CA LYS A 25 -14.57 -5.27 -11.89
C LYS A 25 -14.07 -3.95 -12.45
N ASN A 26 -13.12 -3.34 -11.76
CA ASN A 26 -12.52 -2.07 -12.18
C ASN A 26 -11.11 -1.94 -11.59
N ALA A 27 -10.13 -2.40 -12.35
CA ALA A 27 -8.74 -2.41 -11.93
C ALA A 27 -8.15 -1.01 -11.68
N VAL A 28 -8.55 0.02 -12.44
CA VAL A 28 -8.08 1.40 -12.21
C VAL A 28 -8.55 1.89 -10.83
N ALA A 29 -9.85 1.79 -10.55
CA ALA A 29 -10.42 2.24 -9.28
C ALA A 29 -9.90 1.44 -8.08
N ALA A 30 -9.71 0.12 -8.26
CA ALA A 30 -9.09 -0.76 -7.28
C ALA A 30 -7.65 -0.33 -6.96
N LYS A 31 -6.82 -0.12 -7.99
CA LYS A 31 -5.45 0.39 -7.83
C LYS A 31 -5.42 1.73 -7.12
N THR A 32 -6.28 2.69 -7.46
CA THR A 32 -6.37 3.98 -6.75
C THR A 32 -6.71 3.80 -5.27
N THR A 33 -7.61 2.88 -4.94
CA THR A 33 -7.98 2.56 -3.56
C THR A 33 -6.82 1.94 -2.78
N ILE A 34 -6.04 1.07 -3.42
CA ILE A 34 -4.81 0.51 -2.84
C ILE A 34 -3.78 1.61 -2.58
N ILE A 35 -3.57 2.53 -3.53
CA ILE A 35 -2.66 3.67 -3.35
C ILE A 35 -3.06 4.48 -2.11
N GLY A 36 -4.34 4.85 -1.98
CA GLY A 36 -4.83 5.59 -0.81
C GLY A 36 -4.66 4.82 0.52
N SER A 37 -4.76 3.50 0.47
CA SER A 37 -4.52 2.65 1.64
C SER A 37 -3.04 2.65 2.05
N ILE A 38 -2.14 2.59 1.07
CA ILE A 38 -0.68 2.66 1.29
C ILE A 38 -0.27 4.05 1.80
N GLU A 39 -0.86 5.13 1.28
CA GLU A 39 -0.65 6.49 1.79
C GLU A 39 -1.07 6.61 3.27
N LEU A 40 -2.20 6.00 3.65
CA LEU A 40 -2.65 5.97 5.04
C LEU A 40 -1.65 5.21 5.92
N LEU A 41 -1.16 4.05 5.47
CA LEU A 41 -0.13 3.29 6.17
C LEU A 41 1.19 4.08 6.30
N ALA A 42 1.62 4.80 5.26
CA ALA A 42 2.81 5.64 5.31
C ALA A 42 2.69 6.77 6.36
N ARG A 43 1.49 7.38 6.49
CA ARG A 43 1.20 8.33 7.57
C ARG A 43 1.26 7.67 8.94
N LEU A 44 0.76 6.44 9.07
CA LEU A 44 0.84 5.68 10.32
C LEU A 44 2.28 5.36 10.71
N VAL A 45 3.13 4.95 9.75
CA VAL A 45 4.56 4.71 9.98
C VAL A 45 5.25 5.98 10.47
N THR A 46 4.95 7.13 9.86
CA THR A 46 5.50 8.43 10.29
C THR A 46 5.16 8.75 11.75
N ARG A 47 3.91 8.45 12.16
CA ARG A 47 3.43 8.74 13.53
C ARG A 47 3.88 7.70 14.56
N ARG A 48 4.09 6.45 14.13
CA ARG A 48 4.52 5.32 14.97
C ARG A 48 5.60 4.52 14.25
N PRO A 49 6.84 5.04 14.21
CA PRO A 49 7.96 4.29 13.67
C PRO A 49 8.16 3.00 14.47
N ASN A 50 8.66 1.95 13.82
CA ASN A 50 8.93 0.63 14.41
C ASN A 50 7.71 -0.11 14.98
N ALA A 51 6.48 0.28 14.62
CA ALA A 51 5.31 -0.47 14.99
C ALA A 51 5.32 -1.85 14.29
N LEU A 52 5.42 -2.93 15.06
CA LEU A 52 5.49 -4.31 14.56
C LEU A 52 4.41 -4.63 13.52
N LEU A 53 3.18 -4.16 13.77
CA LEU A 53 2.05 -4.41 12.86
C LEU A 53 2.24 -3.76 11.47
N LEU A 54 2.87 -2.59 11.41
CA LEU A 54 3.16 -1.91 10.14
C LEU A 54 4.33 -2.59 9.41
N GLN A 55 5.36 -3.01 10.15
CA GLN A 55 6.48 -3.79 9.60
C GLN A 55 5.98 -5.11 9.00
N ALA A 56 5.23 -5.89 9.79
CA ALA A 56 4.66 -7.16 9.35
C ALA A 56 3.79 -7.02 8.09
N PHE A 57 3.07 -5.91 7.93
CA PHE A 57 2.31 -5.65 6.71
C PHE A 57 3.22 -5.53 5.49
N PHE A 58 4.26 -4.68 5.53
CA PHE A 58 5.15 -4.49 4.38
C PHE A 58 6.03 -5.71 4.12
N ASP A 59 6.41 -6.45 5.17
CA ASP A 59 7.13 -7.73 5.03
C ASP A 59 6.28 -8.77 4.31
N ALA A 60 4.99 -8.86 4.64
CA ALA A 60 4.09 -9.83 4.02
C ALA A 60 3.61 -9.42 2.62
N LYS A 61 3.49 -8.12 2.34
CA LYS A 61 2.78 -7.61 1.15
C LYS A 61 3.66 -6.97 0.08
N ASN A 62 4.97 -6.82 0.28
CA ASN A 62 5.83 -6.14 -0.71
C ASN A 62 5.76 -6.77 -2.11
N SER A 63 5.76 -8.10 -2.21
CA SER A 63 5.71 -8.82 -3.48
C SER A 63 4.35 -8.68 -4.18
N GLU A 64 3.27 -8.71 -3.41
CA GLU A 64 1.90 -8.50 -3.89
C GLU A 64 1.71 -7.07 -4.40
N ILE A 65 2.19 -6.06 -3.64
CA ILE A 65 2.16 -4.66 -4.06
C ILE A 65 2.91 -4.51 -5.39
N LYS A 66 4.12 -5.08 -5.50
CA LYS A 66 4.85 -5.07 -6.76
C LYS A 66 4.01 -5.68 -7.88
N ALA A 67 3.51 -6.90 -7.71
CA ALA A 67 2.74 -7.59 -8.73
C ALA A 67 1.52 -6.79 -9.20
N VAL A 68 0.78 -6.18 -8.27
CA VAL A 68 -0.38 -5.33 -8.56
C VAL A 68 0.00 -4.14 -9.44
N PHE A 69 1.13 -3.48 -9.16
CA PHE A 69 1.60 -2.28 -9.89
C PHE A 69 2.71 -2.57 -10.93
N SER A 70 2.86 -3.85 -11.30
CA SER A 70 3.62 -4.27 -12.47
C SER A 70 2.70 -4.86 -13.55
N GLY A 71 1.45 -5.19 -13.21
CA GLY A 71 0.40 -5.55 -14.16
C GLY A 71 -0.38 -4.33 -14.69
N GLY A 72 -1.24 -4.51 -15.69
CA GLY A 72 -2.15 -3.46 -16.16
C GLY A 72 -3.31 -3.18 -15.19
N PRO A 73 -4.21 -2.21 -15.51
CA PRO A 73 -3.96 -1.02 -16.33
C PRO A 73 -3.01 -0.06 -15.61
N LYS A 74 -2.39 0.85 -16.37
CA LYS A 74 -1.45 1.82 -15.80
C LYS A 74 -2.17 2.86 -14.94
N VAL A 75 -1.56 3.24 -13.83
CA VAL A 75 -2.01 4.37 -12.98
C VAL A 75 -0.82 5.25 -12.61
N ASP A 76 -1.07 6.45 -12.11
CA ASP A 76 0.03 7.28 -11.59
C ASP A 76 0.62 6.65 -10.32
N VAL A 77 1.77 6.00 -10.48
CA VAL A 77 2.52 5.32 -9.41
C VAL A 77 3.53 6.22 -8.72
N VAL A 78 3.67 7.51 -9.08
CA VAL A 78 4.65 8.40 -8.44
C VAL A 78 4.33 8.58 -6.96
N ARG A 79 3.06 8.86 -6.63
CA ARG A 79 2.60 9.01 -5.23
C ARG A 79 2.73 7.70 -4.45
N LEU A 80 2.47 6.59 -5.11
CA LEU A 80 2.64 5.25 -4.55
C LEU A 80 4.09 5.01 -4.15
N LYS A 81 5.03 5.18 -5.08
CA LYS A 81 6.47 4.97 -4.82
C LYS A 81 6.98 5.86 -3.69
N ASN A 82 6.56 7.11 -3.64
CA ASN A 82 6.93 8.02 -2.55
C ASN A 82 6.41 7.52 -1.20
N SER A 83 5.17 7.04 -1.15
CA SER A 83 4.56 6.49 0.07
C SER A 83 5.23 5.19 0.51
N LEU A 84 5.56 4.31 -0.43
CA LEU A 84 6.26 3.05 -0.17
C LEU A 84 7.66 3.27 0.37
N ASN A 85 8.44 4.18 -0.24
CA ASN A 85 9.77 4.52 0.25
C ASN A 85 9.74 5.20 1.62
N LYS A 86 8.69 5.99 1.91
CA LYS A 86 8.50 6.59 3.24
C LYS A 86 8.12 5.54 4.29
N ALA A 87 7.29 4.56 3.92
CA ALA A 87 6.75 3.57 4.85
C ALA A 87 7.70 2.40 5.11
N SER A 88 8.40 1.95 4.08
CA SER A 88 9.35 0.83 4.16
C SER A 88 10.50 1.02 3.16
N PRO A 89 11.48 1.88 3.49
CA PRO A 89 12.64 2.15 2.62
C PRO A 89 13.51 0.91 2.38
N PHE A 90 13.48 -0.07 3.29
CA PHE A 90 14.20 -1.34 3.14
C PHE A 90 13.84 -2.09 1.83
N TYR A 91 12.59 -1.97 1.38
CA TYR A 91 12.12 -2.57 0.13
C TYR A 91 12.30 -1.67 -1.10
N GLY A 92 13.16 -0.64 -1.04
CA GLY A 92 13.39 0.32 -2.13
C GLY A 92 13.66 -0.33 -3.49
N ASN A 93 14.43 -1.42 -3.53
CA ASN A 93 14.69 -2.17 -4.75
C ASN A 93 13.40 -2.76 -5.36
N VAL A 94 12.51 -3.30 -4.52
CA VAL A 94 11.20 -3.82 -4.95
C VAL A 94 10.32 -2.69 -5.50
N TRP A 95 10.34 -1.51 -4.86
CA TRP A 95 9.56 -0.36 -5.30
C TRP A 95 10.05 0.23 -6.62
N ASN A 96 11.35 0.10 -6.92
CA ASN A 96 11.93 0.55 -8.18
C ASN A 96 11.45 -0.28 -9.37
N GLU A 97 11.12 -1.56 -9.17
CA GLU A 97 10.57 -2.46 -10.20
C GLU A 97 9.12 -2.17 -10.56
N ILE A 98 8.42 -1.31 -9.80
CA ILE A 98 7.07 -0.85 -10.15
C ILE A 98 7.17 0.08 -11.34
N ASN A 99 6.63 -0.31 -12.50
CA ASN A 99 6.81 0.46 -13.72
C ASN A 99 5.52 1.18 -14.16
N TYR A 100 4.33 0.65 -13.85
CA TYR A 100 3.08 1.16 -14.42
C TYR A 100 1.80 0.90 -13.60
#